data_AF-A0A430KU61-F1
#
_entry.id   AF-A0A430KU61-F1
#
_cell.length_a   1.000
_cell.length_b   1.000
_cell.length_c   1.000
_cell.angle_alpha   90.00
_cell.angle_beta   90.00
_cell.angle_gamma   90.00
#
_symmetry.space_group_name_H-M   'P 1'
#
loop_
_entity.id
_entity.type
_entity.pdbx_description
1 polymer ?
#
loop_
_entity_poly.entity_id
_entity_poly.type
_entity_poly.pdbx_seq_one_letter_code
_entity_poly.pdbx_strand_id
1 'polypeptide(L)'
;MNKSDDLDMLSASEDFEYGWLDGFVGLLQDETQYVTWFLVLFTCAISIIIAIVQWTKNKELTRVASHNEWVREFREKLAVLEDESLNFWMTAANDSRDVISMGRLTREVKELTTIASEIAKVGGNIYQKELFKDLRRAVTNDKENDDRPLNADHYRIISIKTITTKLRRQYKRRPCK
;
A
#
# COMPACT_ATOMS: atom_id res chain seq x y z
N MET A 1 -40.96 -7.99 55.27
CA MET A 1 -39.49 -8.18 55.31
C MET A 1 -39.08 -8.67 53.93
N ASN A 2 -38.33 -7.97 53.08
CA ASN A 2 -37.62 -6.70 53.14
C ASN A 2 -37.82 -6.02 51.78
N LYS A 3 -38.15 -4.73 51.76
CA LYS A 3 -38.16 -3.89 50.55
C LYS A 3 -37.52 -2.52 50.81
N SER A 4 -36.81 -2.39 51.94
CA SER A 4 -36.15 -1.15 52.38
C SER A 4 -34.65 -1.16 52.12
N ASP A 5 -34.03 -2.32 51.85
CA ASP A 5 -32.57 -2.43 51.82
C ASP A 5 -31.96 -2.14 50.43
N ASP A 6 -32.76 -2.11 49.36
CA ASP A 6 -32.27 -1.90 47.98
C ASP A 6 -32.20 -0.42 47.56
N LEU A 7 -32.85 0.48 48.30
CA LEU A 7 -32.89 1.92 47.97
C LEU A 7 -31.69 2.71 48.52
N ASP A 8 -31.02 2.20 49.55
CA ASP A 8 -29.84 2.84 50.13
C ASP A 8 -28.54 2.54 49.34
N MET A 9 -28.54 1.49 48.50
CA MET A 9 -27.33 1.08 47.77
C MET A 9 -27.12 1.81 46.44
N LEU A 10 -28.19 2.38 45.86
CA LEU A 10 -28.10 3.16 44.61
C LEU A 10 -27.70 4.62 44.85
N SER A 11 -28.10 5.20 45.98
CA SER A 11 -27.69 6.55 46.43
C SER A 11 -26.17 6.68 46.59
N ALA A 12 -25.52 5.63 47.12
CA ALA A 12 -24.07 5.64 47.35
C ALA A 12 -23.22 5.56 46.06
N SER A 13 -23.80 5.23 44.89
CA SER A 13 -23.07 5.13 43.63
C SER A 13 -23.06 6.43 42.82
N GLU A 14 -24.06 7.30 43.01
CA GLU A 14 -24.12 8.60 42.32
C GLU A 14 -23.31 9.69 43.05
N ASP A 15 -23.08 9.56 44.36
CA ASP A 15 -22.23 10.47 45.13
C ASP A 15 -20.72 10.31 44.85
N PHE A 16 -20.30 9.19 44.25
CA PHE A 16 -18.88 8.92 43.97
C PHE A 16 -18.37 9.59 42.67
N GLU A 17 -19.26 9.95 41.73
CA GLU A 17 -18.85 10.58 40.46
C GLU A 17 -18.75 12.11 40.53
N TYR A 18 -19.46 12.78 41.44
CA TYR A 18 -19.44 14.26 41.53
C TYR A 18 -18.43 14.81 42.55
N GLY A 19 -18.02 14.03 43.55
CA GLY A 19 -17.05 14.47 44.56
C GLY A 19 -15.63 14.74 44.03
N TRP A 20 -15.21 14.06 42.95
CA TRP A 20 -13.89 14.29 42.35
C TRP A 20 -13.85 15.55 41.48
N LEU A 21 -14.98 15.94 40.88
CA LEU A 21 -15.09 17.18 40.11
C LEU A 21 -15.16 18.41 41.02
N ASP A 22 -15.85 18.35 42.16
CA ASP A 22 -15.89 19.44 43.13
C ASP A 22 -14.53 19.66 43.82
N GLY A 23 -13.78 18.58 44.08
CA GLY A 23 -12.38 18.66 44.50
C GLY A 23 -11.47 19.30 43.44
N PHE A 24 -11.74 19.08 42.15
CA PHE A 24 -11.03 19.70 41.04
C PHE A 24 -11.33 21.20 40.91
N VAL A 25 -12.59 21.61 41.13
CA VAL A 25 -13.01 23.02 41.06
C VAL A 25 -12.49 23.82 42.27
N GLY A 26 -12.47 23.22 43.46
CA GLY A 26 -11.84 23.81 44.65
C GLY A 26 -10.32 23.98 44.53
N LEU A 27 -9.64 23.08 43.79
CA LEU A 27 -8.21 23.15 43.43
C LEU A 27 -7.88 24.13 42.29
N LEU A 28 -8.83 24.95 41.85
CA LEU A 28 -8.62 26.03 40.88
C LEU A 28 -8.65 27.42 41.55
N GLN A 29 -8.87 27.49 42.86
CA GLN A 29 -9.13 28.73 43.60
C GLN A 29 -7.92 29.28 44.38
N ASP A 30 -6.78 28.57 44.38
CA ASP A 30 -5.56 29.01 45.07
C ASP A 30 -4.65 29.77 44.08
N GLU A 31 -4.28 31.02 44.39
CA GLU A 31 -3.60 31.94 43.47
C GLU A 31 -2.21 31.45 43.01
N THR A 32 -1.60 30.52 43.76
CA THR A 32 -0.34 29.84 43.40
C THR A 32 -0.51 28.59 42.53
N GLN A 33 -1.74 28.09 42.38
CA GLN A 33 -2.07 26.84 41.66
C GLN A 33 -2.13 27.03 40.14
N TYR A 34 -2.38 28.26 39.68
CA TYR A 34 -2.46 28.58 38.25
C TYR A 34 -1.13 28.31 37.52
N VAL A 35 0.00 28.56 38.20
CA VAL A 35 1.34 28.28 37.65
C VAL A 35 1.55 26.78 37.45
N THR A 36 1.10 25.96 38.39
CA THR A 36 1.19 24.49 38.33
C THR A 36 0.30 23.93 37.22
N TRP A 37 -0.95 24.39 37.14
CA TRP A 37 -1.88 24.00 36.07
C TRP A 37 -1.39 24.43 34.69
N PHE A 38 -0.82 25.63 34.58
CA PHE A 38 -0.21 26.11 33.33
C PHE A 38 0.96 25.22 32.89
N LEU A 39 1.85 24.83 33.81
CA LEU A 39 2.97 23.92 33.51
C LEU A 39 2.49 22.52 33.08
N VAL A 40 1.43 22.01 33.70
CA VAL A 40 0.82 20.72 33.33
C VAL A 40 0.19 20.80 31.94
N LEU A 41 -0.56 21.86 31.63
CA LEU A 41 -1.12 22.05 30.30
C LEU A 41 -0.05 22.26 29.23
N PHE A 42 1.03 22.98 29.56
CA PHE A 42 2.15 23.23 28.67
C PHE A 42 2.91 21.93 28.32
N THR A 43 3.20 21.10 29.32
CA THR A 43 3.86 19.79 29.12
C THR A 43 2.95 18.80 28.38
N CYS A 44 1.65 18.82 28.64
CA CYS A 44 0.65 18.07 27.88
C CYS A 44 0.61 18.52 26.41
N ALA A 45 0.58 19.83 26.16
CA ALA A 45 0.58 20.40 24.82
C ALA A 45 1.83 20.00 24.02
N ILE A 46 3.02 20.06 24.64
CA ILE A 46 4.27 19.60 24.01
C ILE A 46 4.20 18.12 23.65
N SER A 47 3.68 17.28 24.56
CA SER A 47 3.56 15.84 24.32
C SER A 47 2.62 15.54 23.16
N ILE A 48 1.49 16.25 23.07
CA ILE A 48 0.54 16.15 21.95
C ILE A 48 1.20 16.57 20.64
N ILE A 49 1.96 17.68 20.64
CA ILE A 49 2.68 18.14 19.45
C ILE A 49 3.69 17.09 18.97
N ILE A 50 4.49 16.53 19.88
CA ILE A 50 5.47 15.48 19.53
C ILE A 50 4.74 14.25 18.97
N ALA A 51 3.64 13.81 19.59
CA ALA A 51 2.86 12.68 19.11
C ALA A 51 2.27 12.93 17.71
N ILE A 52 1.75 14.12 17.43
CA ILE A 52 1.24 14.50 16.10
C ILE A 52 2.37 14.50 15.06
N VAL A 53 3.54 15.05 15.39
CA VAL A 53 4.70 15.06 14.50
C VAL A 53 5.22 13.64 14.25
N GLN A 54 5.28 12.79 15.27
CA GLN A 54 5.72 11.41 15.14
C GLN A 54 4.73 10.58 14.30
N TRP A 55 3.44 10.79 14.52
CA TRP A 55 2.38 10.13 13.77
C TRP A 55 2.41 10.51 12.29
N THR A 56 2.57 11.80 11.98
CA THR A 56 2.63 12.29 10.59
C THR A 56 3.86 11.75 9.85
N LYS A 57 5.03 11.75 10.49
CA LYS A 57 6.25 11.14 9.94
C LYS A 57 6.11 9.63 9.75
N ASN A 58 5.53 8.92 10.72
CA ASN A 58 5.35 7.47 10.64
C ASN A 58 4.41 7.07 9.49
N LYS A 59 3.34 7.85 9.26
CA LYS A 59 2.44 7.66 8.10
C LYS A 59 3.18 7.81 6.78
N GLU A 60 4.06 8.80 6.65
CA GLU A 60 4.82 9.02 5.43
C GLU A 60 5.86 7.91 5.19
N LEU A 61 6.60 7.52 6.23
CA LEU A 61 7.55 6.39 6.19
C LEU A 61 6.84 5.08 5.78
N THR A 62 5.70 4.78 6.41
CA THR A 62 4.90 3.59 6.08
C THR A 62 4.42 3.64 4.63
N ARG A 63 3.93 4.79 4.16
CA ARG A 63 3.49 4.96 2.77
C ARG A 63 4.62 4.76 1.77
N VAL A 64 5.81 5.31 2.04
CA VAL A 64 7.00 5.14 1.19
C VAL A 64 7.50 3.70 1.21
N ALA A 65 7.46 3.04 2.37
CA ALA A 65 7.81 1.63 2.50
C ALA A 65 6.88 0.73 1.67
N SER A 66 5.56 0.89 1.82
CA SER A 66 4.57 0.14 1.03
C SER A 66 4.69 0.41 -0.47
N HIS A 67 4.88 1.67 -0.88
CA HIS A 67 5.14 2.01 -2.29
C HIS A 67 6.38 1.30 -2.83
N ASN A 68 7.47 1.31 -2.06
CA ASN A 68 8.73 0.70 -2.46
C ASN A 68 8.65 -0.83 -2.53
N GLU A 69 7.86 -1.44 -1.64
CA GLU A 69 7.55 -2.86 -1.66
C GLU A 69 6.75 -3.25 -2.91
N TRP A 70 5.66 -2.53 -3.22
CA TRP A 70 4.87 -2.82 -4.41
C TRP A 70 5.62 -2.55 -5.71
N VAL A 71 6.47 -1.52 -5.76
CA VAL A 71 7.36 -1.30 -6.90
C VAL A 71 8.40 -2.42 -7.01
N ARG A 72 8.89 -2.98 -5.90
CA ARG A 72 9.78 -4.15 -5.93
C ARG A 72 9.04 -5.36 -6.51
N GLU A 73 7.88 -5.69 -5.98
CA GLU A 73 7.06 -6.82 -6.44
C GLU A 73 6.70 -6.67 -7.92
N PHE A 74 6.29 -5.47 -8.34
CA PHE A 74 6.02 -5.16 -9.74
C PHE A 74 7.22 -5.44 -10.64
N ARG A 75 8.42 -4.98 -10.26
CA ARG A 75 9.64 -5.16 -11.07
C ARG A 75 10.09 -6.61 -11.12
N GLU A 76 9.91 -7.36 -10.04
CA GLU A 76 10.21 -8.78 -9.96
C GLU A 76 9.29 -9.59 -10.88
N LYS A 77 7.97 -9.39 -10.77
CA LYS A 77 6.99 -10.04 -11.67
C LYS A 77 7.17 -9.63 -13.12
N LEU A 78 7.55 -8.37 -13.38
CA LEU A 78 7.81 -7.90 -14.73
C LEU A 78 9.06 -8.56 -15.35
N ALA A 79 10.08 -8.87 -14.53
CA ALA A 79 11.25 -9.62 -14.99
C ALA A 79 10.91 -11.08 -15.28
N VAL A 80 10.16 -11.73 -14.40
CA VAL A 80 9.67 -13.10 -14.63
C VAL A 80 8.83 -13.16 -15.91
N LEU A 81 7.88 -12.24 -16.10
CA LEU A 81 7.07 -12.18 -17.31
C LEU A 81 7.93 -11.97 -18.57
N GLU A 82 8.95 -11.11 -18.52
CA GLU A 82 9.87 -10.89 -19.64
C GLU A 82 10.60 -12.18 -19.99
N ASP A 83 11.18 -12.86 -19.02
CA ASP A 83 11.91 -14.11 -19.25
C ASP A 83 10.99 -15.23 -19.74
N GLU A 84 9.80 -15.39 -19.13
CA GLU A 84 8.81 -16.39 -19.54
C GLU A 84 8.27 -16.13 -20.95
N SER A 85 7.96 -14.88 -21.28
CA SER A 85 7.47 -14.52 -22.62
C SER A 85 8.55 -14.68 -23.69
N LEU A 86 9.80 -14.29 -23.40
CA LEU A 86 10.91 -14.52 -24.31
C LEU A 86 11.16 -16.02 -24.51
N ASN A 87 11.18 -16.79 -23.42
CA ASN A 87 11.37 -18.24 -23.47
C ASN A 87 10.24 -18.91 -24.28
N PHE A 88 9.00 -18.47 -24.10
CA PHE A 88 7.87 -18.93 -24.91
C PHE A 88 8.11 -18.68 -26.40
N TRP A 89 8.40 -17.43 -26.80
CA TRP A 89 8.57 -17.08 -28.22
C TRP A 89 9.82 -17.69 -28.88
N MET A 90 10.89 -17.94 -28.11
CA MET A 90 12.14 -18.52 -28.62
C MET A 90 12.17 -20.06 -28.57
N THR A 91 11.20 -20.70 -27.90
CA THR A 91 11.08 -22.17 -27.87
C THR A 91 10.18 -22.66 -28.98
N ALA A 92 10.51 -23.80 -29.60
CA ALA A 92 9.69 -24.44 -30.61
C ALA A 92 8.24 -24.66 -30.15
N ALA A 93 7.29 -24.54 -31.07
CA ALA A 93 5.87 -24.68 -30.79
C ALA A 93 5.53 -26.09 -30.28
N ASN A 94 4.66 -26.15 -29.28
CA ASN A 94 4.07 -27.39 -28.80
C ASN A 94 2.63 -27.08 -28.36
N ASP A 95 1.68 -27.46 -29.21
CA ASP A 95 0.26 -27.11 -29.13
C ASP A 95 -0.35 -27.23 -27.71
N SER A 96 -0.02 -28.31 -27.01
CA SER A 96 -0.53 -28.57 -25.64
C SER A 96 0.06 -27.65 -24.58
N ARG A 97 1.35 -27.33 -24.69
CA ARG A 97 2.07 -26.45 -23.77
C ARG A 97 1.73 -24.99 -24.06
N ASP A 98 1.45 -24.68 -25.32
CA ASP A 98 1.30 -23.31 -25.80
C ASP A 98 0.03 -22.64 -25.26
N VAL A 99 -1.10 -23.33 -25.28
CA VAL A 99 -2.36 -22.81 -24.71
C VAL A 99 -2.20 -22.54 -23.20
N ILE A 100 -1.49 -23.42 -22.49
CA ILE A 100 -1.26 -23.30 -21.05
C ILE A 100 -0.33 -22.12 -20.74
N SER A 101 0.78 -21.98 -21.47
CA SER A 101 1.72 -20.86 -21.28
C SER A 101 1.11 -19.52 -21.68
N MET A 102 0.35 -19.45 -22.78
CA MET A 102 -0.35 -18.23 -23.21
C MET A 102 -1.37 -17.77 -22.15
N GLY A 103 -2.10 -18.73 -21.56
CA GLY A 103 -3.01 -18.49 -20.44
C GLY A 103 -2.29 -17.98 -19.19
N ARG A 104 -1.12 -18.54 -18.87
CA ARG A 104 -0.28 -18.10 -17.74
C ARG A 104 0.25 -16.68 -17.95
N LEU A 105 0.85 -16.41 -19.11
CA LEU A 105 1.35 -15.08 -19.49
C LEU A 105 0.25 -14.01 -19.41
N THR A 106 -0.96 -14.35 -19.85
CA THR A 106 -2.11 -13.44 -19.75
C THR A 106 -2.48 -13.13 -18.30
N ARG A 107 -2.39 -14.10 -17.40
CA ARG A 107 -2.67 -13.91 -15.96
C ARG A 107 -1.59 -13.05 -15.31
N GLU A 108 -0.32 -13.28 -15.63
CA GLU A 108 0.80 -12.48 -15.11
C GLU A 108 0.71 -11.02 -15.55
N VAL A 109 0.34 -10.76 -16.82
CA VAL A 109 0.06 -9.39 -17.28
C VAL A 109 -1.09 -8.76 -16.48
N LYS A 110 -2.15 -9.51 -16.17
CA LYS A 110 -3.25 -8.99 -15.34
C LYS A 110 -2.79 -8.68 -13.91
N GLU A 111 -2.01 -9.55 -13.30
CA GLU A 111 -1.45 -9.31 -11.96
C GLU A 111 -0.59 -8.04 -11.93
N LEU A 112 0.25 -7.84 -12.94
CA LEU A 112 1.02 -6.61 -13.09
C LEU A 112 0.13 -5.37 -13.23
N THR A 113 -0.98 -5.45 -13.97
CA THR A 113 -1.92 -4.33 -14.06
C THR A 113 -2.61 -4.03 -12.72
N THR A 114 -2.90 -5.05 -11.92
CA THR A 114 -3.46 -4.89 -10.57
C THR A 114 -2.46 -4.20 -9.66
N ILE A 115 -1.21 -4.68 -9.60
CA ILE A 115 -0.16 -4.06 -8.78
C ILE A 115 0.08 -2.61 -9.22
N ALA A 116 0.12 -2.35 -10.54
CA ALA A 116 0.27 -0.99 -11.06
C ALA A 116 -0.91 -0.07 -10.66
N SER A 117 -2.12 -0.62 -10.55
CA SER A 117 -3.29 0.11 -10.04
C SER A 117 -3.16 0.42 -8.55
N GLU A 118 -2.70 -0.52 -7.74
CA GLU A 118 -2.45 -0.31 -6.31
C GLU A 118 -1.37 0.75 -6.07
N ILE A 119 -0.27 0.71 -6.83
CA ILE A 119 0.78 1.75 -6.80
C ILE A 119 0.18 3.13 -7.08
N ALA A 120 -0.74 3.26 -8.04
CA ALA A 120 -1.40 4.53 -8.34
C ALA A 120 -2.28 5.02 -7.17
N LYS A 121 -2.99 4.12 -6.48
CA LYS A 121 -3.85 4.46 -5.32
C LYS A 121 -3.06 5.01 -4.14
N VAL A 122 -1.84 4.54 -3.91
CA VAL A 122 -0.97 5.02 -2.82
C VAL A 122 -0.17 6.28 -3.21
N GLY A 123 -0.53 6.89 -4.34
CA GLY A 123 0.04 8.14 -4.82
C GLY A 123 1.32 7.96 -5.62
N GLY A 124 1.57 6.75 -6.13
CA GLY A 124 2.63 6.42 -7.08
C GLY A 124 2.35 6.92 -8.51
N ASN A 125 3.06 6.37 -9.49
CA ASN A 125 2.92 6.81 -10.87
C ASN A 125 1.58 6.37 -11.49
N ILE A 126 1.05 7.22 -12.37
CA ILE A 126 -0.23 7.00 -13.06
C ILE A 126 -0.14 5.71 -13.88
N TYR A 127 -1.22 4.92 -13.83
CA TYR A 127 -1.36 3.69 -14.58
C TYR A 127 -1.20 3.91 -16.10
N GLN A 128 -0.19 3.30 -16.69
CA GLN A 128 0.14 3.45 -18.11
C GLN A 128 -0.63 2.47 -19.00
N LYS A 129 -1.93 2.76 -19.23
CA LYS A 129 -2.85 1.87 -19.94
C LYS A 129 -2.35 1.39 -21.31
N GLU A 130 -1.78 2.29 -22.11
CA GLU A 130 -1.29 1.93 -23.46
C GLU A 130 -0.09 0.98 -23.40
N LEU A 131 0.86 1.19 -22.47
CA LEU A 131 2.01 0.29 -22.32
C LEU A 131 1.60 -1.13 -21.92
N PHE A 132 0.62 -1.28 -21.03
CA PHE A 132 0.10 -2.60 -20.65
C PHE A 132 -0.70 -3.26 -21.77
N LYS A 133 -1.42 -2.47 -22.57
CA LYS A 133 -2.13 -2.96 -23.76
C LYS A 133 -1.14 -3.49 -24.80
N ASP A 134 -0.07 -2.75 -25.06
CA ASP A 134 0.99 -3.14 -25.99
C ASP A 134 1.75 -4.37 -25.47
N LEU A 135 2.06 -4.43 -24.17
CA LEU A 135 2.69 -5.59 -23.54
C LEU A 135 1.83 -6.83 -23.73
N ARG A 136 0.54 -6.74 -23.39
CA ARG A 136 -0.39 -7.85 -23.57
C ARG A 136 -0.43 -8.31 -25.03
N ARG A 137 -0.55 -7.38 -25.96
CA ARG A 137 -0.58 -7.69 -27.40
C ARG A 137 0.70 -8.37 -27.87
N ALA A 138 1.87 -7.89 -27.42
CA ALA A 138 3.15 -8.48 -27.79
C ALA A 138 3.33 -9.90 -27.21
N VAL A 139 2.80 -10.14 -26.01
CA VAL A 139 2.94 -11.41 -25.30
C VAL A 139 1.92 -12.45 -25.75
N THR A 140 0.69 -12.07 -26.12
CA THR A 140 -0.44 -13.00 -26.30
C THR A 140 -1.02 -13.03 -27.73
N ASN A 141 -0.31 -12.55 -28.75
CA ASN A 141 -0.86 -12.54 -30.11
C ASN A 141 -0.71 -13.91 -30.78
N ASP A 142 -1.82 -14.66 -30.83
CA ASP A 142 -1.93 -16.01 -31.39
C ASP A 142 -1.59 -16.10 -32.89
N LYS A 143 -1.71 -15.00 -33.65
CA LYS A 143 -1.56 -15.02 -35.12
C LYS A 143 -0.18 -15.44 -35.63
N GLU A 144 0.84 -15.40 -34.78
CA GLU A 144 2.22 -15.78 -35.12
C GLU A 144 2.70 -16.93 -34.22
N ASN A 145 1.78 -17.65 -33.58
CA ASN A 145 2.16 -18.80 -32.76
C ASN A 145 2.77 -19.92 -33.61
N ASP A 146 2.31 -20.06 -34.86
CA ASP A 146 2.79 -21.05 -35.83
C ASP A 146 4.21 -20.73 -36.37
N ASP A 147 4.65 -19.47 -36.27
CA ASP A 147 5.97 -19.01 -36.76
C ASP A 147 7.10 -19.22 -35.73
N ARG A 148 6.80 -19.84 -34.58
CA ARG A 148 7.79 -20.11 -33.53
C ARG A 148 8.71 -21.28 -33.90
N PRO A 149 10.00 -21.23 -33.52
CA PRO A 149 10.65 -20.24 -32.66
C PRO A 149 11.06 -18.96 -33.41
N LEU A 150 10.87 -17.81 -32.76
CA LEU A 150 11.28 -16.51 -33.28
C LEU A 150 12.77 -16.25 -32.99
N ASN A 151 13.47 -15.65 -33.95
CA ASN A 151 14.85 -15.18 -33.74
C ASN A 151 14.87 -13.98 -32.78
N ALA A 152 15.96 -13.79 -32.04
CA ALA A 152 16.13 -12.72 -31.05
C ALA A 152 15.94 -11.29 -31.61
N ASP A 153 16.20 -11.10 -32.91
CA ASP A 153 16.02 -9.82 -33.62
C ASP A 153 14.58 -9.61 -34.12
N HIS A 154 13.68 -10.56 -33.86
CA HIS A 154 12.29 -10.43 -34.28
C HIS A 154 11.61 -9.26 -33.56
N TYR A 155 10.81 -8.51 -34.31
CA TYR A 155 10.19 -7.26 -33.85
C TYR A 155 9.41 -7.44 -32.53
N ARG A 156 8.82 -8.61 -32.32
CA ARG A 156 8.06 -8.98 -31.11
C ARG A 156 8.95 -9.07 -29.88
N ILE A 157 10.09 -9.75 -29.99
CA ILE A 157 11.07 -9.87 -28.89
C ILE A 157 11.62 -8.50 -28.52
N ILE A 158 11.95 -7.69 -29.53
CA ILE A 158 12.39 -6.31 -29.33
C ILE A 158 11.30 -5.48 -28.66
N SER A 159 10.03 -5.64 -29.07
CA SER A 159 8.88 -4.94 -28.49
C SER A 159 8.68 -5.29 -27.02
N ILE A 160 8.70 -6.58 -26.67
CA ILE A 160 8.60 -7.05 -25.27
C ILE A 160 9.69 -6.41 -24.42
N LYS A 161 10.97 -6.52 -24.83
CA LYS A 161 12.11 -5.92 -24.11
C LYS A 161 11.97 -4.40 -23.96
N THR A 162 11.53 -3.73 -25.03
CA THR A 162 11.36 -2.27 -25.06
C THR A 162 10.25 -1.82 -24.12
N ILE A 163 9.10 -2.48 -24.14
CA ILE A 163 7.94 -2.16 -23.29
C ILE A 163 8.27 -2.44 -21.83
N THR A 164 8.88 -3.60 -21.54
CA THR A 164 9.35 -3.94 -20.19
C THR A 164 10.35 -2.92 -19.67
N THR A 165 11.29 -2.47 -20.50
CA THR A 165 12.23 -1.41 -20.12
C THR A 165 11.53 -0.08 -19.84
N LYS A 166 10.54 0.30 -20.66
CA LYS A 166 9.73 1.51 -20.44
C LYS A 166 8.95 1.43 -19.11
N LEU A 167 8.34 0.29 -18.82
CA LEU A 167 7.63 0.04 -17.56
C LEU A 167 8.58 0.09 -16.36
N ARG A 168 9.77 -0.53 -16.42
CA ARG A 168 10.79 -0.42 -15.36
C ARG A 168 11.24 1.02 -15.10
N ARG A 169 11.32 1.85 -16.15
CA ARG A 169 11.69 3.28 -16.03
C ARG A 169 10.57 4.11 -15.42
N GLN A 170 9.32 3.76 -15.71
CA GLN A 170 8.13 4.41 -15.14
C GLN A 170 8.00 4.07 -13.66
N TYR A 171 8.06 2.80 -13.28
CA TYR A 171 7.84 2.37 -11.90
C TYR A 171 9.15 2.35 -11.11
N LYS A 172 9.54 3.52 -10.58
CA LYS A 172 10.74 3.69 -9.73
C LYS A 172 10.39 3.78 -8.24
N ARG A 173 11.33 3.29 -7.42
CA ARG A 173 11.28 3.47 -5.96
C ARG A 173 11.40 4.94 -5.62
N ARG A 174 10.73 5.36 -4.56
CA ARG A 174 10.91 6.69 -3.99
C ARG A 174 12.12 6.67 -3.06
N PRO A 175 12.99 7.69 -3.11
CA PRO A 175 14.04 7.83 -2.12
C PRO A 175 13.37 8.03 -0.75
N CYS A 176 13.77 7.24 0.24
CA CYS A 176 13.46 7.54 1.63
C CYS A 176 14.25 8.81 2.00
N LYS A 177 13.56 9.89 2.38
CA LYS A 177 14.18 11.12 2.89
C LYS A 177 14.29 11.06 4.40
#